data_AF-A0A8J3HV62-F1
#
_entry.id   AF-A0A8J3HV62-F1
#
_cell.length_a   1.000
_cell.length_b   1.000
_cell.length_c   1.000
_cell.angle_alpha   90.00
_cell.angle_beta   90.00
_cell.angle_gamma   90.00
#
_symmetry.space_group_name_H-M   'P 1'
#
loop_
_entity.id
_entity.type
_entity.pdbx_description
1 polymer ?
#
loop_
_entity_poly.entity_id
_entity_poly.type
_entity_poly.pdbx_seq_one_letter_code
_entity_poly.pdbx_strand_id
1 'polypeptide(L)'
;MNSPIELRKVIWGAVLSLAWVFTFVFVNGNLVIDWTNTGNDLTPLKPLVILVGLLIIFFFNLFYRSNPETTKLNWTVTLTMVWMAMILFFPFRTDKAGGAMGFFALIGGLAVVVLWVRFFSDEIFTSKS
;
A
#
# COMPACT_ATOMS: atom_id res chain seq x y z
N MET A 1 -12.42 -29.68 9.07
CA MET A 1 -11.17 -28.99 8.67
C MET A 1 -11.28 -28.59 7.21
N ASN A 2 -11.56 -27.32 6.92
CA ASN A 2 -11.40 -26.70 5.60
C ASN A 2 -11.56 -25.19 5.78
N SER A 3 -10.45 -24.52 6.10
CA SER A 3 -10.35 -23.08 5.89
C SER A 3 -9.41 -22.91 4.71
N PRO A 4 -9.89 -23.02 3.45
CA PRO A 4 -9.01 -22.83 2.31
C PRO A 4 -8.72 -21.33 2.25
N ILE A 5 -7.60 -20.91 2.84
CA ILE A 5 -7.06 -19.58 2.60
C ILE A 5 -7.04 -19.41 1.09
N GLU A 6 -7.75 -18.41 0.58
CA GLU A 6 -7.79 -18.15 -0.87
C GLU A 6 -6.48 -17.49 -1.28
N LEU A 7 -5.41 -18.29 -1.34
CA LEU A 7 -4.04 -17.84 -1.58
C LEU A 7 -3.95 -17.01 -2.87
N ARG A 8 -4.79 -17.31 -3.86
CA ARG A 8 -4.94 -16.54 -5.09
C ARG A 8 -5.17 -15.05 -4.82
N LYS A 9 -6.06 -14.68 -3.88
CA LYS A 9 -6.31 -13.27 -3.55
C LYS A 9 -5.04 -12.61 -3.02
N VAL A 10 -4.37 -13.27 -2.08
CA VAL A 10 -3.16 -12.76 -1.42
C VAL A 10 -2.05 -12.54 -2.44
N ILE A 11 -1.84 -13.50 -3.34
CA ILE A 11 -0.87 -13.40 -4.42
C ILE A 11 -1.22 -12.22 -5.34
N TRP A 12 -2.48 -12.07 -5.77
CA TRP A 12 -2.88 -10.94 -6.61
C TRP A 12 -2.72 -9.60 -5.92
N GLY A 13 -3.07 -9.49 -4.63
CA GLY A 13 -2.84 -8.28 -3.83
C GLY A 13 -1.35 -7.94 -3.72
N ALA A 14 -0.51 -8.95 -3.55
CA ALA A 14 0.94 -8.79 -3.50
C ALA A 14 1.53 -8.35 -4.85
N VAL A 15 1.10 -8.98 -5.95
CA VAL A 15 1.51 -8.60 -7.30
C VAL A 15 1.08 -7.18 -7.63
N LEU A 16 -0.15 -6.79 -7.28
CA LEU A 16 -0.65 -5.42 -7.47
C LEU A 16 0.21 -4.39 -6.70
N SER A 17 0.53 -4.73 -5.45
CA SER A 17 1.37 -3.88 -4.59
C SER A 17 2.79 -3.77 -5.13
N LEU A 18 3.37 -4.87 -5.63
CA LEU A 18 4.69 -4.87 -6.24
C LEU A 18 4.72 -4.05 -7.54
N ALA A 19 3.70 -4.20 -8.38
CA ALA A 19 3.53 -3.38 -9.58
C ALA A 19 3.43 -1.89 -9.23
N TRP A 20 2.75 -1.56 -8.13
CA TRP A 20 2.70 -0.20 -7.61
C TRP A 20 4.06 0.29 -7.09
N VAL A 21 4.84 -0.54 -6.38
CA VAL A 21 6.22 -0.20 -5.96
C VAL A 21 7.08 0.18 -7.16
N PHE A 22 6.96 -0.54 -8.28
CA PHE A 22 7.68 -0.23 -9.50
C PHE A 22 7.36 1.16 -10.07
N THR A 23 6.20 1.76 -9.77
CA THR A 23 5.91 3.14 -10.18
C THR A 23 6.86 4.15 -9.54
N PHE A 24 7.39 3.90 -8.33
CA PHE A 24 8.37 4.78 -7.70
C PHE A 24 9.70 4.79 -8.45
N VAL A 25 10.08 3.66 -9.03
CA VAL A 25 11.37 3.45 -9.72
C VAL A 25 11.29 3.90 -11.17
N PHE A 26 10.27 3.46 -11.91
CA PHE A 26 10.21 3.64 -13.36
C PHE A 26 9.49 4.91 -13.82
N VAL A 27 8.63 5.52 -12.99
CA VAL A 27 7.97 6.78 -13.37
C VAL A 27 8.95 7.93 -13.16
N ASN A 28 9.31 8.57 -14.28
CA ASN A 28 10.20 9.73 -14.29
C ASN A 28 9.51 10.93 -13.60
N GLY A 29 10.21 11.57 -12.67
CA GLY A 29 9.71 12.72 -11.91
C GLY A 29 9.55 14.00 -12.73
N ASN A 30 10.17 14.07 -13.92
CA ASN A 30 10.11 15.25 -14.80
C ASN A 30 8.87 15.26 -15.70
N LEU A 31 8.05 14.21 -15.66
CA LEU A 31 6.81 14.16 -16.42
C LEU A 31 5.76 15.05 -15.75
N VAL A 32 5.20 15.96 -16.54
CA VAL A 32 4.18 16.93 -16.11
C VAL A 32 2.99 16.86 -17.05
N ILE A 33 1.79 17.06 -16.52
CA ILE A 33 0.56 17.21 -17.28
C ILE A 33 0.22 18.70 -17.33
N ASP A 34 0.01 19.22 -18.52
CA ASP A 34 -0.62 20.52 -18.74
C ASP A 34 -2.10 20.31 -19.06
N TRP A 35 -2.97 20.65 -18.12
CA TRP A 35 -4.43 20.49 -18.28
C TRP A 35 -5.05 21.60 -19.13
N THR A 36 -4.37 22.73 -19.29
CA THR A 36 -4.93 23.95 -19.89
C THR A 36 -4.24 24.34 -21.19
N ASN A 37 -3.19 23.63 -21.61
CA ASN A 37 -2.33 23.94 -22.76
C ASN A 37 -1.74 25.37 -22.71
N THR A 38 -1.63 25.95 -21.51
CA THR A 38 -1.08 27.31 -21.33
C THR A 38 0.37 27.30 -20.82
N GLY A 39 0.90 26.14 -20.44
CA GLY A 39 2.25 25.97 -19.90
C GLY A 39 2.45 26.47 -18.46
N ASN A 40 1.43 27.07 -17.84
CA ASN A 40 1.56 27.72 -16.53
C ASN A 40 1.15 26.85 -15.34
N ASP A 41 0.20 25.91 -15.53
CA ASP A 41 -0.37 25.09 -14.45
C ASP A 41 -0.01 23.62 -14.64
N LEU A 42 1.27 23.32 -14.42
CA LEU A 42 1.86 22.01 -14.64
C LEU A 42 1.67 21.12 -13.41
N THR A 43 0.91 20.04 -13.55
CA THR A 43 0.73 19.04 -12.49
C THR A 43 1.79 17.95 -12.63
N PRO A 44 2.59 17.64 -11.60
CA PRO A 44 3.57 16.55 -11.67
C PRO A 44 2.85 15.19 -11.78
N LEU A 45 3.21 14.42 -12.81
CA LEU A 45 2.55 13.14 -13.13
C LEU A 45 2.85 12.06 -12.08
N LYS A 46 4.09 12.03 -11.55
CA LYS A 46 4.53 10.99 -10.63
C LYS A 46 3.66 10.84 -9.37
N PRO A 47 3.38 11.90 -8.57
CA PRO A 47 2.51 11.77 -7.41
C PRO A 47 1.06 11.40 -7.78
N LEU A 48 0.57 11.83 -8.95
CA LEU A 48 -0.74 11.43 -9.44
C LEU A 48 -0.81 9.92 -9.73
N VAL A 49 0.17 9.37 -10.44
CA VAL A 49 0.25 7.93 -10.74
C VAL A 49 0.36 7.11 -9.46
N ILE A 50 1.17 7.55 -8.50
CA ILE A 50 1.31 6.90 -7.18
C ILE A 50 -0.05 6.89 -6.47
N LEU A 51 -0.76 8.01 -6.43
CA LEU A 51 -2.07 8.12 -5.77
C LEU A 51 -3.12 7.22 -6.44
N VAL A 52 -3.23 7.28 -7.78
CA VAL A 52 -4.17 6.46 -8.55
C VAL A 52 -3.89 4.97 -8.36
N GLY A 53 -2.62 4.57 -8.40
CA GLY A 53 -2.23 3.18 -8.15
C GLY A 53 -2.59 2.71 -6.74
N LEU A 54 -2.47 3.58 -5.73
CA LEU A 54 -2.86 3.28 -4.35
C LEU A 54 -4.39 3.12 -4.22
N LEU A 55 -5.18 3.94 -4.94
CA LEU A 55 -6.63 3.79 -5.02
C LEU A 55 -7.03 2.46 -5.67
N ILE A 56 -6.34 2.04 -6.73
CA ILE A 56 -6.59 0.75 -7.38
C ILE A 56 -6.36 -0.40 -6.39
N ILE A 57 -5.27 -0.37 -5.62
CA ILE A 57 -4.99 -1.36 -4.57
C ILE A 57 -6.08 -1.35 -3.49
N PHE A 58 -6.49 -0.16 -3.05
CA PHE A 58 -7.52 0.00 -2.03
C PHE A 58 -8.85 -0.61 -2.48
N PHE A 59 -9.29 -0.27 -3.70
CA PHE A 59 -10.53 -0.79 -4.26
C PHE A 59 -10.47 -2.29 -4.59
N PHE A 60 -9.31 -2.80 -5.00
CA PHE A 60 -9.10 -4.25 -5.14
C PHE A 60 -9.36 -4.97 -3.81
N ASN A 61 -8.78 -4.47 -2.72
CA ASN A 61 -8.96 -5.05 -1.40
C ASN A 61 -10.38 -4.88 -0.82
N LEU A 62 -11.07 -3.79 -1.17
CA LEU A 62 -12.44 -3.50 -0.71
C LEU A 62 -13.50 -4.32 -1.45
N PHE A 63 -13.41 -4.41 -2.78
CA PHE A 63 -14.45 -5.01 -3.62
C PHE A 63 -14.26 -6.50 -3.87
N TYR A 64 -13.03 -6.99 -3.95
CA TYR A 64 -12.78 -8.43 -4.08
C TYR A 64 -12.93 -9.09 -2.71
N ARG A 65 -14.12 -9.60 -2.40
CA ARG A 65 -14.42 -10.23 -1.10
C ARG A 65 -13.95 -11.69 -1.09
N SER A 66 -13.38 -12.09 0.04
CA SER A 66 -12.99 -13.48 0.34
C SER A 66 -13.26 -13.76 1.82
N ASN A 67 -13.04 -15.00 2.26
CA ASN A 67 -13.09 -15.38 3.67
C ASN A 67 -12.42 -14.31 4.57
N PRO A 68 -13.04 -13.90 5.71
CA PRO A 68 -12.48 -12.94 6.65
C PRO A 68 -10.99 -13.12 6.93
N GLU A 69 -10.51 -14.34 7.16
CA GLU A 69 -9.08 -14.58 7.45
C GLU A 69 -8.17 -14.25 6.26
N THR A 70 -8.56 -14.63 5.05
CA THR A 70 -7.81 -14.26 3.84
C THR A 70 -7.83 -12.76 3.58
N THR A 71 -8.95 -12.09 3.88
CA THR A 71 -9.07 -10.64 3.72
C THR A 71 -8.17 -9.92 4.70
N LYS A 72 -8.14 -10.30 5.99
CA LYS A 72 -7.21 -9.76 6.98
C LYS A 72 -5.76 -9.92 6.54
N LEU A 73 -5.36 -11.14 6.16
CA LEU A 73 -4.00 -11.42 5.70
C LEU A 73 -3.62 -10.57 4.48
N ASN A 74 -4.51 -10.48 3.48
CA ASN A 74 -4.25 -9.70 2.27
C ASN A 74 -4.09 -8.21 2.58
N TRP A 75 -4.93 -7.63 3.44
CA TRP A 75 -4.82 -6.23 3.86
C TRP A 75 -3.51 -5.98 4.61
N THR A 76 -3.13 -6.87 5.54
CA THR A 76 -1.89 -6.74 6.31
C THR A 76 -0.65 -6.82 5.42
N VAL A 77 -0.60 -7.79 4.50
CA VAL A 77 0.50 -7.95 3.54
C VAL A 77 0.59 -6.73 2.61
N THR A 78 -0.53 -6.30 2.04
CA THR A 78 -0.59 -5.14 1.15
C THR A 78 -0.14 -3.86 1.86
N LEU A 79 -0.64 -3.60 3.08
CA LEU A 79 -0.23 -2.46 3.88
C LEU A 79 1.27 -2.49 4.19
N THR A 80 1.82 -3.66 4.52
CA THR A 80 3.25 -3.83 4.81
C THR A 80 4.10 -3.44 3.60
N MET A 81 3.73 -3.90 2.39
CA MET A 81 4.45 -3.54 1.17
C MET A 81 4.34 -2.05 0.84
N VAL A 82 3.14 -1.48 0.93
CA VAL A 82 2.91 -0.04 0.70
C VAL A 82 3.73 0.79 1.68
N TRP A 83 3.71 0.42 2.95
CA TRP A 83 4.48 1.09 3.99
C TRP A 83 5.99 1.01 3.77
N MET A 84 6.52 -0.19 3.46
CA MET A 84 7.94 -0.35 3.14
C MET A 84 8.36 0.48 1.93
N ALA A 85 7.54 0.53 0.88
CA ALA A 85 7.82 1.34 -0.29
C ALA A 85 7.92 2.82 0.07
N MET A 86 6.99 3.32 0.89
CA MET A 86 7.04 4.70 1.37
C MET A 86 8.32 4.97 2.17
N ILE A 87 8.76 4.05 3.04
CA ILE A 87 10.01 4.27 3.79
C ILE A 87 11.25 4.29 2.89
N LEU A 88 11.29 3.44 1.86
CA LEU A 88 12.47 3.30 1.02
C LEU A 88 12.61 4.43 -0.01
N PHE A 89 11.49 4.86 -0.61
CA PHE A 89 11.52 5.77 -1.75
C PHE A 89 11.15 7.22 -1.42
N PHE A 90 10.61 7.48 -0.22
CA PHE A 90 10.16 8.82 0.13
C PHE A 90 11.29 9.66 0.76
N PRO A 91 11.53 10.89 0.29
CA PRO A 91 12.68 11.68 0.71
C PRO A 91 12.40 12.47 2.01
N PHE A 92 12.44 11.78 3.17
CA PHE A 92 12.10 12.38 4.48
C PHE A 92 13.02 13.51 4.96
N ARG A 93 14.24 13.64 4.42
CA ARG A 93 15.26 14.58 4.92
C ARG A 93 15.45 15.83 4.08
N THR A 94 14.94 15.87 2.86
CA THR A 94 15.25 16.93 1.89
C THR A 94 14.14 17.96 1.74
N ASP A 95 12.96 17.72 2.31
CA ASP A 95 11.80 18.60 2.24
C ASP A 95 11.49 19.21 3.61
N LYS A 96 11.03 20.47 3.65
CA LYS A 96 10.53 21.13 4.87
C LYS A 96 9.35 20.35 5.48
N ALA A 97 8.56 19.68 4.66
CA ALA A 97 7.48 18.80 5.11
C ALA A 97 7.97 17.41 5.57
N GLY A 98 9.27 17.11 5.42
CA GLY A 98 9.86 15.79 5.66
C GLY A 98 9.65 15.23 7.06
N GLY A 99 9.65 16.10 8.08
CA GLY A 99 9.37 15.71 9.46
C GLY A 99 7.94 15.18 9.67
N ALA A 100 6.94 15.86 9.11
CA ALA A 100 5.54 15.42 9.18
C ALA A 100 5.34 14.10 8.42
N MET A 101 5.95 13.97 7.24
CA MET A 101 5.89 12.75 6.43
C MET A 101 6.56 11.56 7.15
N GLY A 102 7.67 11.80 7.85
CA GLY A 102 8.32 10.79 8.69
C GLY A 102 7.43 10.34 9.87
N PHE A 103 6.73 11.27 10.51
CA PHE A 103 5.76 10.92 11.56
C PHE A 103 4.64 10.02 11.05
N PHE A 104 4.03 10.34 9.90
CA PHE A 104 3.00 9.49 9.29
C PHE A 104 3.55 8.12 8.85
N ALA A 105 4.79 8.06 8.38
CA ALA A 105 5.45 6.78 8.11
C ALA A 105 5.60 5.95 9.39
N LEU A 106 5.99 6.54 10.53
CA LEU A 106 6.09 5.82 11.80
C LEU A 106 4.73 5.32 12.30
N ILE A 107 3.69 6.14 12.21
CA ILE A 107 2.31 5.72 12.53
C ILE A 107 1.87 4.57 11.61
N GLY A 108 2.19 4.64 10.33
CA GLY A 108 1.94 3.53 9.40
C GLY A 108 2.63 2.24 9.84
N GLY A 109 3.84 2.33 10.37
CA GLY A 109 4.59 1.19 10.89
C GLY A 109 3.93 0.58 12.13
N LEU A 110 3.44 1.43 13.04
CA LEU A 110 2.64 0.99 14.18
C LEU A 110 1.39 0.24 13.71
N ALA A 111 0.68 0.77 12.71
CA ALA A 111 -0.50 0.09 12.15
C ALA A 111 -0.16 -1.28 11.56
N VAL A 112 0.97 -1.41 10.85
CA VAL A 112 1.48 -2.69 10.35
C VAL A 112 1.70 -3.68 11.50
N VAL A 113 2.41 -3.27 12.55
CA VAL A 113 2.68 -4.13 13.72
C VAL A 113 1.39 -4.57 14.40
N VAL A 114 0.45 -3.64 14.63
CA VAL A 114 -0.84 -3.95 15.27
C VAL A 114 -1.65 -4.95 14.44
N LEU A 115 -1.70 -4.80 13.12
CA LEU A 115 -2.41 -5.74 12.25
C LEU A 115 -1.78 -7.14 12.24
N TRP A 116 -0.45 -7.23 12.24
CA TRP A 116 0.25 -8.51 12.37
C TRP A 116 0.00 -9.16 13.73
N VAL A 117 0.09 -8.41 14.83
CA VAL A 117 -0.21 -8.94 16.18
C VAL A 117 -1.64 -9.43 16.27
N ARG A 118 -2.60 -8.68 15.72
CA ARG A 118 -4.00 -9.09 15.66
C ARG A 118 -4.20 -10.37 14.86
N PHE A 119 -3.58 -10.46 13.67
CA PHE A 119 -3.65 -11.64 12.82
C PHE A 119 -3.11 -12.88 13.53
N PHE A 120 -1.91 -12.80 14.11
CA PHE A 120 -1.32 -13.92 14.85
C PHE A 120 -2.14 -14.28 16.10
N SER A 121 -2.70 -13.30 16.79
CA SER A 121 -3.55 -13.57 17.95
C SER A 121 -4.81 -14.34 17.55
N ASP A 122 -5.50 -13.91 16.49
CA ASP A 122 -6.73 -14.57 16.01
C ASP A 122 -6.48 -16.05 15.59
N GLU A 123 -5.32 -16.35 14.98
CA GLU A 123 -4.95 -17.72 14.56
C GLU A 123 -4.44 -18.62 15.69
N ILE A 124 -3.75 -18.07 16.70
CA ILE A 124 -3.22 -18.87 17.83
C ILE A 124 -4.36 -19.40 18.71
N PHE A 125 -5.45 -18.65 18.89
CA PHE A 125 -6.55 -19.04 19.77
C PHE A 125 -7.62 -19.91 19.12
N THR A 126 -7.57 -20.14 17.80
CA THR A 126 -8.49 -21.03 17.08
C THR A 126 -8.06 -22.51 17.05
N SER A 127 -6.90 -22.86 17.64
CA SER A 127 -6.39 -24.23 17.79
C SER A 127 -7.07 -25.08 18.88
N LYS A 128 -8.37 -24.87 19.15
CA LYS A 128 -9.14 -25.74 20.06
C LYS A 128 -10.57 -25.98 19.58
N SER A 129 -10.75 -27.05 18.81
CA SER A 129 -11.76 -28.12 19.03
C SER A 129 -11.64 -29.17 17.95
#